data_AF-A0A257ACA5-F1
#
_entry.id   AF-A0A257ACA5-F1
#
_cell.length_a   1.000
_cell.length_b   1.000
_cell.length_c   1.000
_cell.angle_alpha   90.00
_cell.angle_beta   90.00
_cell.angle_gamma   90.00
#
_symmetry.space_group_name_H-M   'P 1'
#
loop_
_entity.id
_entity.type
_entity.pdbx_description
1 polymer ?
#
loop_
_entity_poly.entity_id
_entity_poly.type
_entity_poly.pdbx_seq_one_letter_code
_entity_poly.pdbx_strand_id
1 'polypeptide(L)'
;MRAMWKVTVCIFVVAILMVPISSMKNEMSGNDVGITKQSEGNHISQKTIHLQFSKPYIMESNGYSSLDIEGTNAKICHSGNPALPVYTTSLSFPLGTKIIDISCDIEEIKSMNLSEKVMPAPRPIIAGKNAEYKMDTVYDSNEFFPDNWFSYFRGGGLDENGHKTFVTIKVYPARYSPVSNTIHYAENIDLKIKYIEGEESCKGNDGYDMVIITPSEFSDELQPLIEHKNKFGVSTVLKTTEDIYAEYDGVDQAEKIKYFIKDAIEQWGIKYILLVGSIDKLPMRESAVQCSVFSFKYVLTDLYYADIYDANGSFCSWDSNHNEKFGEFIWDWSNDTVNYIDSVDLYPDVGIGRLPCSNSKEVQVMVDKIITYESQSYGKEWFKRLILMGGDTFPTVWEPEGEAVTEYVEQVMPDFESVKLWTSLNTFNPFSINQEISSGAGFVSYSGHGFEYGIATSPPYKERRIYYLTPYLLILSNGYKLPVIFFDACLTTSLDFSVLGKDLPCFAWFAVKKPDGGAIATIGSSRMAYGGYAGNPLGGGSCRMNANFFDAYEPGITLSQMLMEAQNAYLNDVWKDCLTLEEFNLLGDPSLKIGGYP
;
A
#
# COMPACT_ATOMS: atom_id res chain seq x y z
N MET A 1 -59.55 -12.48 -13.08
CA MET A 1 -58.79 -12.80 -14.31
C MET A 1 -57.38 -12.27 -14.14
N ARG A 2 -56.43 -13.17 -13.86
CA ARG A 2 -55.00 -12.89 -13.76
C ARG A 2 -54.44 -12.80 -15.18
N ALA A 3 -53.69 -11.75 -15.49
CA ALA A 3 -52.80 -11.72 -16.63
C ALA A 3 -51.37 -11.57 -16.09
N MET A 4 -50.67 -12.70 -16.00
CA MET A 4 -49.25 -12.79 -15.72
C MET A 4 -48.49 -12.31 -16.96
N TRP A 5 -47.76 -11.21 -16.85
CA TRP A 5 -46.67 -10.90 -17.78
C TRP A 5 -45.42 -11.60 -17.26
N LYS A 6 -45.04 -12.69 -17.92
CA LYS A 6 -43.72 -13.29 -17.80
C LYS A 6 -42.75 -12.42 -18.58
N VAL A 7 -41.93 -11.65 -17.87
CA VAL A 7 -40.71 -11.06 -18.45
C VAL A 7 -39.66 -12.17 -18.43
N THR A 8 -39.38 -12.73 -19.60
CA THR A 8 -38.24 -13.63 -19.80
C THR A 8 -36.98 -12.77 -19.77
N VAL A 9 -36.33 -12.71 -18.60
CA VAL A 9 -34.96 -12.18 -18.47
C VAL A 9 -34.04 -13.20 -19.13
N CYS A 10 -33.49 -12.85 -20.30
CA CYS A 10 -32.38 -13.60 -20.89
C CYS A 10 -31.12 -13.27 -20.07
N ILE A 11 -30.83 -14.12 -19.10
CA ILE A 11 -29.54 -14.13 -18.40
C ILE A 11 -28.52 -14.63 -19.41
N PHE A 12 -27.71 -13.72 -19.96
CA PHE A 12 -26.45 -14.10 -20.60
C PHE A 12 -25.48 -14.50 -19.49
N VAL A 13 -25.47 -15.79 -19.17
CA VAL A 13 -24.38 -16.41 -18.41
C VAL A 13 -23.18 -16.45 -19.35
N VAL A 14 -22.32 -15.43 -19.28
CA VAL A 14 -20.93 -15.61 -19.70
C VAL A 14 -20.27 -16.41 -18.60
N ALA A 15 -20.23 -17.73 -18.79
CA ALA A 15 -19.44 -18.61 -17.96
C ALA A 15 -17.96 -18.29 -18.22
N ILE A 16 -17.41 -17.35 -17.46
CA ILE A 16 -15.97 -17.31 -17.22
C ILE A 16 -15.71 -18.54 -16.35
N LEU A 17 -15.14 -19.58 -16.96
CA LEU A 17 -14.52 -20.67 -16.24
C LEU A 17 -13.32 -20.10 -15.48
N MET A 18 -13.58 -19.50 -14.31
CA MET A 18 -12.56 -19.34 -13.29
C MET A 18 -12.35 -20.72 -12.69
N VAL A 19 -11.26 -21.36 -13.10
CA VAL A 19 -10.76 -22.57 -12.45
C VAL A 19 -10.37 -22.18 -11.02
N PRO A 20 -10.82 -22.89 -9.99
CA PRO A 20 -10.45 -22.59 -8.61
C PRO A 20 -8.95 -22.85 -8.42
N ILE A 21 -8.18 -21.81 -8.12
CA ILE A 21 -6.79 -21.93 -7.66
C ILE A 21 -6.83 -22.38 -6.19
N SER A 22 -7.07 -23.66 -5.96
CA SER A 22 -6.62 -24.31 -4.73
C SER A 22 -6.30 -25.76 -5.04
N SER A 23 -5.12 -26.19 -4.60
CA SER A 23 -4.57 -27.55 -4.76
C SER A 23 -3.99 -27.91 -6.14
N MET A 24 -3.04 -27.13 -6.66
CA MET A 24 -1.95 -27.69 -7.48
C MET A 24 -0.61 -27.12 -7.01
N LYS A 25 0.09 -27.88 -6.16
CA LYS A 25 1.53 -27.70 -6.00
C LYS A 25 2.19 -27.98 -7.35
N ASN A 26 2.73 -26.90 -7.94
CA ASN A 26 3.92 -26.84 -8.78
C ASN A 26 4.42 -28.16 -9.37
N GLU A 27 4.14 -28.39 -10.66
CA GLU A 27 5.09 -28.98 -11.60
C GLU A 27 4.86 -28.36 -13.00
N MET A 28 5.79 -27.48 -13.42
CA MET A 28 6.07 -26.97 -14.79
C MET A 28 5.09 -25.94 -15.41
N SER A 29 5.47 -24.78 -15.97
CA SER A 29 6.77 -24.09 -16.20
C SER A 29 6.59 -22.60 -15.85
N GLY A 30 7.05 -22.18 -14.67
CA GLY A 30 7.23 -20.75 -14.37
C GLY A 30 8.50 -20.24 -15.05
N ASN A 31 8.58 -18.93 -15.32
CA ASN A 31 9.83 -18.30 -15.74
C ASN A 31 10.96 -18.73 -14.79
N ASP A 32 11.90 -19.52 -15.29
CA ASP A 32 12.95 -20.12 -14.47
C ASP A 32 14.03 -19.08 -14.16
N VAL A 33 14.19 -18.77 -12.88
CA VAL A 33 15.30 -17.94 -12.40
C VAL A 33 16.54 -18.82 -12.26
N GLY A 34 17.25 -19.01 -13.37
CA GLY A 34 18.53 -19.72 -13.42
C GLY A 34 19.70 -18.84 -12.96
N ILE A 35 20.26 -19.10 -11.78
CA ILE A 35 21.44 -18.35 -11.30
C ILE A 35 22.70 -18.93 -11.94
N THR A 36 23.26 -18.24 -12.93
CA THR A 36 24.61 -18.52 -13.44
C THR A 36 25.56 -17.42 -12.95
N LYS A 37 26.32 -17.68 -11.88
CA LYS A 37 27.37 -16.76 -11.42
C LYS A 37 28.62 -16.94 -12.29
N GLN A 38 28.95 -15.93 -13.09
CA GLN A 38 30.28 -15.79 -13.70
C GLN A 38 30.94 -14.53 -13.15
N SER A 39 32.09 -14.70 -12.50
CA SER A 39 32.94 -13.59 -12.04
C SER A 39 34.03 -13.36 -13.08
N GLU A 40 33.95 -12.27 -13.84
CA GLU A 40 35.09 -11.74 -14.60
C GLU A 40 35.73 -10.63 -13.76
N GLY A 41 37.06 -10.51 -13.82
CA GLY A 41 37.92 -9.72 -12.91
C GLY A 41 37.33 -8.47 -12.24
N ASN A 42 37.60 -8.35 -10.93
CA ASN A 42 37.12 -7.35 -9.96
C ASN A 42 35.61 -7.33 -9.70
N HIS A 43 35.13 -8.21 -8.80
CA HIS A 43 33.85 -8.12 -8.05
C HIS A 43 32.54 -7.93 -8.83
N ILE A 44 32.53 -7.98 -10.17
CA ILE A 44 31.30 -7.88 -10.96
C ILE A 44 30.62 -9.25 -11.03
N SER A 45 29.40 -9.31 -10.53
CA SER A 45 28.49 -10.46 -10.62
C SER A 45 27.50 -10.25 -11.76
N GLN A 46 27.01 -11.34 -12.34
CA GLN A 46 25.93 -11.32 -13.33
C GLN A 46 24.79 -12.23 -12.88
N LYS A 47 23.55 -11.78 -13.06
CA LYS A 47 22.33 -12.58 -12.94
C LYS A 47 21.61 -12.59 -14.28
N THR A 48 21.16 -13.77 -14.71
CA THR A 48 20.37 -13.94 -15.94
C THR A 48 18.99 -14.45 -15.55
N ILE A 49 17.94 -13.91 -16.18
CA ILE A 49 16.56 -14.35 -16.02
C ILE A 49 16.03 -14.68 -17.42
N HIS A 50 15.55 -15.90 -17.59
CA HIS A 50 14.98 -16.39 -18.84
C HIS A 50 13.47 -16.23 -18.77
N LEU A 51 12.91 -15.39 -19.66
CA LEU A 51 11.49 -15.09 -19.70
C LEU A 51 10.86 -15.66 -20.97
N GLN A 52 9.78 -16.40 -20.79
CA GLN A 52 8.99 -16.97 -21.88
C GLN A 52 7.58 -16.39 -21.87
N PHE A 53 7.10 -16.01 -23.05
CA PHE A 53 5.82 -15.38 -23.27
C PHE A 53 5.07 -16.07 -24.41
N SER A 54 3.75 -16.10 -24.32
CA SER A 54 2.93 -16.56 -25.44
C SER A 54 2.81 -15.48 -26.52
N LYS A 55 2.33 -15.89 -27.69
CA LYS A 55 1.91 -14.95 -28.72
C LYS A 55 0.76 -14.07 -28.19
N PRO A 56 0.76 -12.74 -28.46
CA PRO A 56 -0.32 -11.87 -28.02
C PRO A 56 -1.69 -12.31 -28.50
N TYR A 57 -2.63 -12.39 -27.56
CA TYR A 57 -4.05 -12.56 -27.80
C TYR A 57 -4.73 -11.19 -27.81
N ILE A 58 -5.56 -10.93 -28.82
CA ILE A 58 -6.23 -9.64 -29.01
C ILE A 58 -7.73 -9.82 -28.82
N MET A 59 -8.31 -8.98 -27.98
CA MET A 59 -9.74 -8.85 -27.80
C MET A 59 -10.17 -7.46 -28.24
N GLU A 60 -11.24 -7.38 -29.03
CA GLU A 60 -11.82 -6.11 -29.45
C GLU A 60 -13.04 -5.78 -28.59
N SER A 61 -13.05 -4.57 -28.03
CA SER A 61 -14.19 -4.06 -27.26
C SER A 61 -14.22 -2.54 -27.33
N ASN A 62 -15.42 -1.97 -27.48
CA ASN A 62 -15.65 -0.51 -27.47
C ASN A 62 -14.79 0.29 -28.47
N GLY A 63 -14.43 -0.30 -29.61
CA GLY A 63 -13.59 0.37 -30.64
C GLY A 63 -12.09 0.39 -30.31
N TYR A 64 -11.64 -0.47 -29.39
CA TYR A 64 -10.23 -0.64 -29.05
C TYR A 64 -9.82 -2.11 -29.07
N SER A 65 -8.53 -2.34 -29.25
CA SER A 65 -7.87 -3.63 -29.03
C SER A 65 -7.28 -3.70 -27.62
N SER A 66 -7.66 -4.72 -26.86
CA SER A 66 -7.02 -5.11 -25.60
C SER A 66 -6.09 -6.29 -25.84
N LEU A 67 -4.87 -6.21 -25.32
CA LEU A 67 -3.86 -7.25 -25.47
C LEU A 67 -3.76 -8.06 -24.18
N ASP A 68 -3.53 -9.35 -24.35
CA ASP A 68 -3.14 -10.25 -23.29
C ASP A 68 -2.00 -11.17 -23.76
N ILE A 69 -1.05 -11.43 -22.87
CA ILE A 69 0.15 -12.23 -23.12
C ILE A 69 0.38 -13.11 -21.90
N GLU A 70 0.28 -14.41 -22.08
CA GLU A 70 0.59 -15.38 -21.03
C GLU A 70 2.08 -15.26 -20.64
N GLY A 71 2.37 -15.30 -19.34
CA GLY A 71 3.70 -15.02 -18.79
C GLY A 71 3.88 -13.58 -18.31
N THR A 72 2.92 -12.68 -18.57
CA THR A 72 2.87 -11.34 -17.94
C THR A 72 2.07 -11.35 -16.64
N ASN A 73 2.30 -10.37 -15.76
CA ASN A 73 1.65 -10.26 -14.46
C ASN A 73 1.13 -8.84 -14.14
N ALA A 74 1.33 -7.88 -15.04
CA ALA A 74 0.87 -6.51 -14.89
C ALA A 74 0.46 -5.93 -16.26
N LYS A 75 -0.10 -4.71 -16.25
CA LYS A 75 -0.33 -3.91 -17.45
C LYS A 75 0.19 -2.49 -17.23
N ILE A 76 0.59 -1.81 -18.30
CA ILE A 76 0.92 -0.38 -18.23
C ILE A 76 -0.32 0.37 -17.74
N CYS A 77 -0.16 1.08 -16.61
CA CYS A 77 -1.24 1.76 -15.90
C CYS A 77 -1.08 3.30 -15.87
N HIS A 78 -0.02 3.86 -16.48
CA HIS A 78 0.11 5.30 -16.63
C HIS A 78 -0.94 5.82 -17.61
N SER A 79 -1.72 6.82 -17.21
CA SER A 79 -2.96 7.11 -17.91
C SER A 79 -2.75 7.60 -19.33
N GLY A 80 -3.67 7.24 -20.21
CA GLY A 80 -3.68 7.65 -21.60
C GLY A 80 -2.62 7.01 -22.49
N ASN A 81 -1.63 6.32 -21.94
CA ASN A 81 -0.70 5.47 -22.68
C ASN A 81 -1.34 4.15 -23.10
N PRO A 82 -0.87 3.48 -24.17
CA PRO A 82 -1.32 2.13 -24.53
C PRO A 82 -1.18 1.13 -23.36
N ALA A 83 -2.29 0.50 -22.95
CA ALA A 83 -2.35 -0.46 -21.83
C ALA A 83 -1.80 -1.85 -22.21
N LEU A 84 -0.50 -1.93 -22.45
CA LEU A 84 0.17 -3.16 -22.87
C LEU A 84 0.47 -4.10 -21.68
N PRO A 85 0.43 -5.44 -21.88
CA PRO A 85 0.89 -6.42 -20.90
C PRO A 85 2.37 -6.24 -20.54
N VAL A 86 2.70 -6.41 -19.25
CA VAL A 86 4.03 -6.21 -18.68
C VAL A 86 4.36 -7.36 -17.74
N TYR A 87 5.60 -7.81 -17.77
CA TYR A 87 6.15 -8.65 -16.72
C TYR A 87 6.98 -7.81 -15.76
N THR A 88 6.54 -7.69 -14.51
CA THR A 88 7.24 -7.02 -13.43
C THR A 88 7.91 -8.05 -12.53
N THR A 89 9.18 -7.86 -12.23
CA THR A 89 9.90 -8.63 -11.20
C THR A 89 10.72 -7.71 -10.33
N SER A 90 10.77 -7.98 -9.03
CA SER A 90 11.62 -7.26 -8.09
C SER A 90 12.69 -8.20 -7.55
N LEU A 91 13.94 -7.74 -7.60
CA LEU A 91 15.11 -8.49 -7.14
C LEU A 91 15.69 -7.79 -5.91
N SER A 92 15.90 -8.56 -4.85
CA SER A 92 16.52 -8.09 -3.61
C SER A 92 18.03 -8.38 -3.65
N PHE A 93 18.83 -7.36 -3.30
CA PHE A 93 20.28 -7.42 -3.19
C PHE A 93 20.73 -6.81 -1.84
N PRO A 94 21.95 -7.11 -1.36
CA PRO A 94 22.53 -6.36 -0.24
C PRO A 94 22.46 -4.85 -0.48
N LEU A 95 22.13 -4.07 0.55
CA LEU A 95 22.01 -2.61 0.46
C LEU A 95 23.29 -1.99 -0.13
N GLY A 96 23.13 -0.97 -0.97
CA GLY A 96 24.25 -0.31 -1.65
C GLY A 96 24.74 -1.05 -2.91
N THR A 97 24.05 -2.11 -3.36
CA THR A 97 24.39 -2.81 -4.60
C THR A 97 24.31 -1.86 -5.80
N LYS A 98 25.39 -1.83 -6.58
CA LYS A 98 25.52 -0.97 -7.77
C LYS A 98 25.20 -1.76 -9.03
N ILE A 99 24.14 -1.37 -9.73
CA ILE A 99 23.81 -1.93 -11.04
C ILE A 99 24.70 -1.27 -12.08
N ILE A 100 25.50 -2.09 -12.76
CA ILE A 100 26.45 -1.66 -13.79
C ILE A 100 25.77 -1.62 -15.16
N ASP A 101 24.98 -2.64 -15.46
CA ASP A 101 24.31 -2.79 -16.75
C ASP A 101 23.09 -3.71 -16.61
N ILE A 102 22.03 -3.40 -17.36
CA ILE A 102 20.90 -4.30 -17.58
C ILE A 102 20.69 -4.36 -19.09
N SER A 103 20.67 -5.57 -19.64
CA SER A 103 20.48 -5.79 -21.08
C SER A 103 19.46 -6.90 -21.32
N CYS A 104 18.67 -6.76 -22.39
CA CYS A 104 17.80 -7.81 -22.88
C CYS A 104 18.36 -8.40 -24.18
N ASP A 105 18.57 -9.71 -24.21
CA ASP A 105 18.81 -10.45 -25.44
C ASP A 105 17.49 -11.04 -25.92
N ILE A 106 17.11 -10.69 -27.15
CA ILE A 106 15.85 -11.10 -27.78
C ILE A 106 16.21 -11.92 -29.02
N GLU A 107 15.79 -13.18 -29.04
CA GLU A 107 16.11 -14.09 -30.14
C GLU A 107 15.38 -13.69 -31.44
N GLU A 108 14.09 -13.41 -31.34
CA GLU A 108 13.23 -13.10 -32.48
C GLU A 108 12.20 -12.03 -32.10
N ILE A 109 12.09 -11.00 -32.93
CA ILE A 109 11.03 -9.99 -32.84
C ILE A 109 10.03 -10.26 -33.96
N LYS A 110 8.79 -10.57 -33.56
CA LYS A 110 7.66 -10.81 -34.47
C LYS A 110 6.78 -9.56 -34.54
N SER A 111 6.02 -9.43 -35.62
CA SER A 111 5.20 -8.24 -35.89
C SER A 111 3.76 -8.63 -36.22
N MET A 112 2.80 -7.84 -35.76
CA MET A 112 1.37 -8.05 -36.02
C MET A 112 0.65 -6.71 -36.20
N ASN A 113 -0.29 -6.66 -37.16
CA ASN A 113 -1.13 -5.48 -37.35
C ASN A 113 -2.43 -5.62 -36.55
N LEU A 114 -2.93 -4.49 -36.07
CA LEU A 114 -4.20 -4.38 -35.38
C LEU A 114 -5.29 -3.82 -36.29
N SER A 115 -6.53 -4.24 -36.02
CA SER A 115 -7.76 -3.70 -36.59
C SER A 115 -8.13 -2.35 -35.96
N GLU A 116 -8.00 -2.25 -34.64
CA GLU A 116 -8.30 -1.05 -33.85
C GLU A 116 -7.06 -0.57 -33.09
N LYS A 117 -7.13 0.62 -32.50
CA LYS A 117 -6.04 1.13 -31.66
C LYS A 117 -5.99 0.37 -30.33
N VAL A 118 -4.80 0.20 -29.76
CA VAL A 118 -4.67 -0.37 -28.40
C VAL A 118 -5.45 0.49 -27.41
N MET A 119 -6.15 -0.12 -26.47
CA MET A 119 -6.90 0.58 -25.43
C MET A 119 -5.96 1.44 -24.57
N PRO A 120 -6.25 2.74 -24.36
CA PRO A 120 -5.47 3.57 -23.45
C PRO A 120 -5.70 3.13 -22.02
N ALA A 121 -4.66 3.20 -21.20
CA ALA A 121 -4.74 3.00 -19.77
C ALA A 121 -5.71 4.02 -19.17
N PRO A 122 -6.65 3.57 -18.33
CA PRO A 122 -7.67 4.43 -17.74
C PRO A 122 -7.08 5.53 -16.85
N ARG A 123 -7.84 6.59 -16.60
CA ARG A 123 -7.51 7.59 -15.56
C ARG A 123 -7.93 7.08 -14.18
N PRO A 124 -7.19 7.44 -13.12
CA PRO A 124 -7.66 7.18 -11.77
C PRO A 124 -8.97 7.94 -11.52
N ILE A 125 -9.78 7.47 -10.56
CA ILE A 125 -11.12 8.03 -10.33
C ILE A 125 -11.14 8.91 -9.09
N ILE A 126 -11.82 10.05 -9.20
CA ILE A 126 -12.13 10.95 -8.10
C ILE A 126 -13.63 11.00 -7.90
N ALA A 127 -14.06 11.14 -6.65
CA ALA A 127 -15.47 11.29 -6.28
C ALA A 127 -16.18 12.34 -7.14
N GLY A 128 -17.27 11.91 -7.80
CA GLY A 128 -18.13 12.77 -8.61
C GLY A 128 -17.65 13.03 -10.04
N LYS A 129 -16.62 12.32 -10.54
CA LYS A 129 -16.21 12.35 -11.96
C LYS A 129 -16.39 10.98 -12.61
N ASN A 130 -16.76 11.00 -13.89
CA ASN A 130 -16.88 9.78 -14.70
C ASN A 130 -15.49 9.26 -15.12
N ALA A 131 -15.41 7.95 -15.33
CA ALA A 131 -14.29 7.32 -16.02
C ALA A 131 -14.04 7.96 -17.39
N GLU A 132 -12.78 8.27 -17.68
CA GLU A 132 -12.37 8.83 -18.97
C GLU A 132 -11.23 7.98 -19.56
N TYR A 133 -11.46 7.46 -20.77
CA TYR A 133 -10.46 6.76 -21.57
C TYR A 133 -10.01 7.71 -22.67
N LYS A 134 -8.94 8.47 -22.40
CA LYS A 134 -8.42 9.48 -23.31
C LYS A 134 -7.03 9.05 -23.80
N MET A 135 -6.86 8.93 -25.11
CA MET A 135 -5.54 8.71 -25.71
C MET A 135 -4.64 9.92 -25.44
N ASP A 136 -3.42 9.67 -25.00
CA ASP A 136 -2.38 10.69 -24.86
C ASP A 136 -1.56 10.85 -26.16
N THR A 137 -0.65 11.83 -26.19
CA THR A 137 0.22 12.18 -27.32
C THR A 137 1.06 11.02 -27.86
N VAL A 138 1.28 9.97 -27.08
CA VAL A 138 1.90 8.72 -27.56
C VAL A 138 1.17 8.16 -28.79
N TYR A 139 -0.15 8.30 -28.86
CA TYR A 139 -0.96 7.82 -29.98
C TYR A 139 -0.73 8.55 -31.30
N ASP A 140 -0.08 9.72 -31.27
CA ASP A 140 0.26 10.52 -32.45
C ASP A 140 1.64 10.13 -33.04
N SER A 141 2.34 9.16 -32.44
CA SER A 141 3.68 8.72 -32.83
C SER A 141 3.69 7.46 -33.71
N ASN A 142 4.69 7.35 -34.59
CA ASN A 142 5.07 6.09 -35.28
C ASN A 142 6.15 5.31 -34.54
N GLU A 143 6.69 5.86 -33.45
CA GLU A 143 7.67 5.17 -32.62
C GLU A 143 6.99 4.09 -31.78
N PHE A 144 7.72 3.01 -31.51
CA PHE A 144 7.24 1.95 -30.65
C PHE A 144 7.21 2.41 -29.19
N PHE A 145 6.07 2.23 -28.53
CA PHE A 145 5.86 2.42 -27.10
C PHE A 145 5.69 1.08 -26.37
N PRO A 146 6.36 0.86 -25.22
CA PRO A 146 7.48 1.66 -24.73
C PRO A 146 8.65 1.68 -25.72
N ASP A 147 9.55 2.63 -25.58
CA ASP A 147 10.73 2.81 -26.45
C ASP A 147 11.83 1.75 -26.22
N ASN A 148 11.81 1.11 -25.06
CA ASN A 148 12.71 0.04 -24.67
C ASN A 148 11.93 -1.26 -24.40
N TRP A 149 12.64 -2.40 -24.40
CA TRP A 149 12.07 -3.71 -24.06
C TRP A 149 11.99 -3.96 -22.55
N PHE A 150 12.61 -3.09 -21.76
CA PHE A 150 12.49 -3.08 -20.33
C PHE A 150 12.66 -1.65 -19.80
N SER A 151 12.20 -1.43 -18.58
CA SER A 151 12.62 -0.32 -17.73
C SER A 151 12.93 -0.86 -16.34
N TYR A 152 13.64 -0.08 -15.54
CA TYR A 152 13.88 -0.46 -14.15
C TYR A 152 13.99 0.77 -13.26
N PHE A 153 13.76 0.54 -11.97
CA PHE A 153 14.04 1.51 -10.92
C PHE A 153 14.56 0.76 -9.69
N ARG A 154 15.08 1.51 -8.72
CA ARG A 154 15.71 0.96 -7.53
C ARG A 154 15.24 1.73 -6.29
N GLY A 155 15.23 1.05 -5.14
CA GLY A 155 14.97 1.65 -3.83
C GLY A 155 15.74 0.92 -2.73
N GLY A 156 15.99 1.61 -1.61
CA GLY A 156 16.56 1.06 -0.38
C GLY A 156 15.44 0.81 0.62
N GLY A 157 15.35 -0.38 1.19
CA GLY A 157 14.29 -0.66 2.16
C GLY A 157 14.52 -1.94 2.94
N LEU A 158 13.55 -2.31 3.78
CA LEU A 158 13.61 -3.47 4.65
C LEU A 158 12.81 -4.66 4.09
N ASP A 159 13.41 -5.85 4.11
CA ASP A 159 12.68 -7.12 4.03
C ASP A 159 12.94 -7.98 5.28
N GLU A 160 12.36 -9.19 5.33
CA GLU A 160 12.57 -10.16 6.41
C GLU A 160 14.06 -10.49 6.70
N ASN A 161 14.94 -10.29 5.70
CA ASN A 161 16.37 -10.57 5.76
C ASN A 161 17.22 -9.29 5.95
N GLY A 162 16.61 -8.18 6.37
CA GLY A 162 17.29 -6.91 6.69
C GLY A 162 17.21 -5.88 5.56
N HIS A 163 18.07 -4.86 5.62
CA HIS A 163 18.07 -3.77 4.64
C HIS A 163 18.61 -4.25 3.28
N LYS A 164 17.95 -3.84 2.20
CA LYS A 164 18.20 -4.29 0.82
C LYS A 164 18.18 -3.14 -0.16
N THR A 165 18.85 -3.35 -1.27
CA THR A 165 18.58 -2.63 -2.52
C THR A 165 17.60 -3.46 -3.33
N PHE A 166 16.37 -2.96 -3.50
CA PHE A 166 15.41 -3.52 -4.43
C PHE A 166 15.68 -3.01 -5.84
N VAL A 167 15.62 -3.91 -6.82
CA VAL A 167 15.71 -3.57 -8.24
C VAL A 167 14.49 -4.14 -8.94
N THR A 168 13.55 -3.26 -9.26
CA THR A 168 12.31 -3.63 -9.92
C THR A 168 12.43 -3.38 -11.40
N ILE A 169 12.23 -4.43 -12.19
CA ILE A 169 12.40 -4.45 -13.64
C ILE A 169 11.05 -4.75 -14.27
N LYS A 170 10.61 -3.87 -15.16
CA LYS A 170 9.40 -4.03 -15.98
C LYS A 170 9.83 -4.43 -17.39
N VAL A 171 9.53 -5.64 -17.81
CA VAL A 171 9.81 -6.18 -19.14
C VAL A 171 8.57 -6.06 -20.01
N TYR A 172 8.75 -5.57 -21.23
CA TYR A 172 7.69 -5.27 -22.19
C TYR A 172 7.72 -6.27 -23.34
N PRO A 173 7.07 -7.46 -23.21
CA PRO A 173 7.10 -8.47 -24.26
C PRO A 173 6.36 -8.05 -25.53
N ALA A 174 5.54 -6.99 -25.46
CA ALA A 174 4.97 -6.33 -26.62
C ALA A 174 5.19 -4.81 -26.55
N ARG A 175 5.43 -4.23 -27.72
CA ARG A 175 5.61 -2.80 -27.96
C ARG A 175 4.72 -2.39 -29.12
N TYR A 176 4.08 -1.23 -29.04
CA TYR A 176 3.07 -0.78 -29.97
C TYR A 176 3.48 0.51 -30.67
N SER A 177 3.41 0.53 -32.00
CA SER A 177 3.51 1.75 -32.81
C SER A 177 2.09 2.23 -33.14
N PRO A 178 1.62 3.33 -32.53
CA PRO A 178 0.23 3.74 -32.66
C PRO A 178 -0.15 4.14 -34.07
N VAL A 179 0.56 5.06 -34.72
CA VAL A 179 0.18 5.56 -36.06
C VAL A 179 0.19 4.45 -37.11
N SER A 180 1.18 3.54 -37.07
CA SER A 180 1.20 2.38 -37.98
C SER A 180 0.22 1.26 -37.58
N ASN A 181 -0.33 1.33 -36.36
CA ASN A 181 -1.20 0.34 -35.73
C ASN A 181 -0.61 -1.07 -35.71
N THR A 182 0.67 -1.17 -35.35
CA THR A 182 1.45 -2.42 -35.39
C THR A 182 2.04 -2.71 -34.02
N ILE A 183 2.04 -3.98 -33.61
CA ILE A 183 2.73 -4.44 -32.40
C ILE A 183 3.96 -5.25 -32.82
N HIS A 184 5.08 -4.97 -32.16
CA HIS A 184 6.23 -5.85 -32.09
C HIS A 184 6.19 -6.65 -30.81
N TYR A 185 6.41 -7.96 -30.88
CA TYR A 185 6.41 -8.80 -29.70
C TYR A 185 7.55 -9.84 -29.74
N ALA A 186 7.95 -10.29 -28.56
CA ALA A 186 8.97 -11.31 -28.36
C ALA A 186 8.44 -12.40 -27.43
N GLU A 187 8.65 -13.65 -27.82
CA GLU A 187 8.23 -14.83 -27.04
C GLU A 187 9.33 -15.30 -26.07
N ASN A 188 10.60 -14.97 -26.33
CA ASN A 188 11.73 -15.28 -25.45
C ASN A 188 12.55 -14.00 -25.23
N ILE A 189 12.77 -13.65 -23.96
CA ILE A 189 13.61 -12.51 -23.56
C ILE A 189 14.54 -12.96 -22.45
N ASP A 190 15.85 -12.84 -22.68
CA ASP A 190 16.88 -13.09 -21.69
C ASP A 190 17.33 -11.77 -21.06
N LEU A 191 16.99 -11.56 -19.79
CA LEU A 191 17.37 -10.38 -19.03
C LEU A 191 18.67 -10.64 -18.29
N LYS A 192 19.71 -9.87 -18.59
CA LYS A 192 21.04 -9.97 -17.96
C LYS A 192 21.30 -8.73 -17.13
N ILE A 193 21.65 -8.92 -15.87
CA ILE A 193 21.90 -7.85 -14.90
C ILE A 193 23.33 -8.01 -14.39
N LYS A 194 24.18 -7.03 -14.68
CA LYS A 194 25.54 -6.96 -14.15
C LYS A 194 25.57 -5.98 -12.99
N TYR A 195 26.16 -6.40 -11.88
CA TYR A 195 26.16 -5.62 -10.65
C TYR A 195 27.44 -5.84 -9.85
N ILE A 196 27.76 -4.86 -9.03
CA ILE A 196 28.72 -4.99 -7.93
C ILE A 196 27.89 -5.08 -6.66
N GLU A 197 28.00 -6.22 -5.99
CA GLU A 197 27.28 -6.49 -4.75
C GLU A 197 27.66 -5.44 -3.69
N GLY A 198 26.64 -4.90 -3.02
CA GLY A 198 26.81 -3.98 -1.91
C GLY A 198 27.46 -4.70 -0.72
N GLU A 199 27.98 -3.91 0.21
CA GLU A 199 28.37 -4.47 1.51
C GLU A 199 27.09 -4.63 2.35
N GLU A 200 26.96 -5.71 3.12
CA GLU A 200 25.90 -5.79 4.14
C GLU A 200 26.13 -4.71 5.20
N SER A 201 25.67 -3.48 4.95
CA SER A 201 25.84 -2.35 5.84
C SER A 201 24.50 -1.99 6.47
N CYS A 202 24.43 -2.27 7.77
CA CYS A 202 23.53 -1.79 8.85
C CYS A 202 23.40 -2.88 9.92
N LYS A 203 24.51 -3.56 10.25
CA LYS A 203 24.57 -4.47 11.39
C LYS A 203 24.88 -3.62 12.61
N GLY A 204 23.85 -3.01 13.19
CA GLY A 204 23.96 -2.49 14.54
C GLY A 204 24.43 -3.59 15.50
N ASN A 205 24.81 -3.24 16.72
CA ASN A 205 25.32 -4.24 17.67
C ASN A 205 24.22 -5.18 18.24
N ASP A 206 23.08 -5.34 17.55
CA ASP A 206 21.87 -6.04 17.97
C ASP A 206 21.44 -5.67 19.41
N GLY A 207 21.41 -4.36 19.70
CA GLY A 207 21.11 -3.85 21.04
C GLY A 207 19.60 -3.84 21.35
N TYR A 208 18.82 -3.29 20.43
CA TYR A 208 17.37 -3.13 20.57
C TYR A 208 16.67 -3.48 19.25
N ASP A 209 15.52 -4.14 19.34
CA ASP A 209 14.63 -4.38 18.20
C ASP A 209 13.66 -3.23 17.98
N MET A 210 13.26 -2.53 19.05
CA MET A 210 12.28 -1.45 19.00
C MET A 210 12.72 -0.23 19.80
N VAL A 211 12.46 0.96 19.26
CA VAL A 211 12.46 2.22 20.02
C VAL A 211 11.05 2.78 20.15
N ILE A 212 10.69 3.21 21.36
CA ILE A 212 9.51 4.04 21.60
C ILE A 212 9.95 5.50 21.69
N ILE A 213 9.45 6.35 20.80
CA ILE A 213 9.70 7.80 20.80
C ILE A 213 8.46 8.51 21.34
N THR A 214 8.61 9.29 22.40
CA THR A 214 7.47 9.84 23.17
C THR A 214 7.85 11.13 23.89
N PRO A 215 6.94 12.07 24.17
CA PRO A 215 7.24 13.15 25.12
C PRO A 215 7.48 12.57 26.53
N SER A 216 8.35 13.23 27.29
CA SER A 216 8.74 12.80 28.64
C SER A 216 7.56 12.50 29.57
N GLU A 217 6.45 13.26 29.42
CA GLU A 217 5.23 13.14 30.22
C GLU A 217 4.49 11.80 30.12
N PHE A 218 4.78 10.96 29.11
CA PHE A 218 4.15 9.65 28.92
C PHE A 218 5.07 8.47 29.27
N SER A 219 6.29 8.75 29.76
CA SER A 219 7.31 7.72 29.95
C SER A 219 6.93 6.66 30.98
N ASP A 220 6.23 7.07 32.05
CA ASP A 220 5.81 6.18 33.13
C ASP A 220 4.69 5.24 32.67
N GLU A 221 3.72 5.74 31.92
CA GLU A 221 2.61 4.94 31.39
C GLU A 221 3.05 3.91 30.35
N LEU A 222 4.23 4.07 29.75
CA LEU A 222 4.79 3.16 28.75
C LEU A 222 5.63 2.03 29.33
N GLN A 223 6.04 2.10 30.60
CA GLN A 223 6.84 1.03 31.23
C GLN A 223 6.20 -0.36 31.12
N PRO A 224 4.88 -0.54 31.36
CA PRO A 224 4.24 -1.84 31.20
C PRO A 224 4.34 -2.41 29.77
N LEU A 225 4.31 -1.55 28.75
CA LEU A 225 4.46 -1.97 27.36
C LEU A 225 5.90 -2.44 27.09
N ILE A 226 6.89 -1.68 27.56
CA ILE A 226 8.31 -2.04 27.43
C ILE A 226 8.59 -3.39 28.09
N GLU A 227 8.10 -3.60 29.31
CA GLU A 227 8.22 -4.88 30.02
C GLU A 227 7.55 -6.03 29.25
N HIS A 228 6.35 -5.79 28.70
CA HIS A 228 5.63 -6.76 27.88
C HIS A 228 6.41 -7.14 26.62
N LYS A 229 6.93 -6.17 25.86
CA LYS A 229 7.71 -6.41 24.64
C LYS A 229 9.00 -7.17 24.93
N ASN A 230 9.73 -6.75 25.96
CA ASN A 230 10.95 -7.46 26.40
C ASN A 230 10.65 -8.90 26.82
N LYS A 231 9.52 -9.16 27.50
CA LYS A 231 9.08 -10.51 27.87
C LYS A 231 8.84 -11.41 26.65
N PHE A 232 8.34 -10.86 25.55
CA PHE A 232 8.08 -11.60 24.31
C PHE A 232 9.24 -11.54 23.30
N GLY A 233 10.42 -11.08 23.73
CA GLY A 233 11.64 -11.12 22.94
C GLY A 233 11.79 -9.99 21.92
N VAL A 234 11.07 -8.88 22.10
CA VAL A 234 11.26 -7.63 21.34
C VAL A 234 12.01 -6.66 22.24
N SER A 235 13.34 -6.61 22.10
CA SER A 235 14.20 -5.75 22.94
C SER A 235 13.83 -4.29 22.73
N THR A 236 13.29 -3.62 23.76
CA THR A 236 12.66 -2.30 23.62
C THR A 236 13.32 -1.25 24.49
N VAL A 237 13.62 -0.10 23.89
CA VAL A 237 14.12 1.10 24.58
C VAL A 237 13.17 2.28 24.38
N LEU A 238 13.11 3.18 25.36
CA LEU A 238 12.36 4.43 25.27
C LEU A 238 13.33 5.60 25.09
N LYS A 239 13.01 6.51 24.17
CA LYS A 239 13.70 7.78 23.97
C LYS A 239 12.70 8.92 24.02
N THR A 240 12.98 9.94 24.82
CA THR A 240 12.09 11.11 24.90
C THR A 240 12.32 12.08 23.74
N THR A 241 11.28 12.80 23.31
CA THR A 241 11.43 13.85 22.31
C THR A 241 12.36 14.96 22.81
N GLU A 242 12.31 15.28 24.10
CA GLU A 242 13.20 16.26 24.72
C GLU A 242 14.68 15.87 24.63
N ASP A 243 15.00 14.60 24.86
CA ASP A 243 16.38 14.10 24.71
C ASP A 243 16.83 14.17 23.24
N ILE A 244 15.97 13.74 22.30
CA ILE A 244 16.28 13.78 20.87
C ILE A 244 16.54 15.23 20.43
N TYR A 245 15.68 16.17 20.84
CA TYR A 245 15.81 17.57 20.44
C TYR A 245 17.07 18.25 20.98
N ALA A 246 17.59 17.76 22.12
CA ALA A 246 18.82 18.22 22.74
C ALA A 246 20.08 17.58 22.13
N GLU A 247 20.00 16.34 21.66
CA GLU A 247 21.14 15.56 21.15
C GLU A 247 21.38 15.69 19.65
N TYR A 248 20.33 15.95 18.87
CA TYR A 248 20.40 16.00 17.41
C TYR A 248 20.18 17.40 16.87
N ASP A 249 20.94 17.74 15.82
CA ASP A 249 20.71 18.92 14.99
C ASP A 249 19.78 18.58 13.81
N GLY A 250 19.15 19.61 13.27
CA GLY A 250 18.19 19.52 12.16
C GLY A 250 17.46 20.84 12.00
N VAL A 251 16.92 21.10 10.81
CA VAL A 251 16.18 22.34 10.50
C VAL A 251 14.92 22.48 11.37
N ASP A 252 14.33 21.35 11.76
CA ASP A 252 13.19 21.26 12.66
C ASP A 252 13.19 19.99 13.52
N GLN A 253 12.16 19.86 14.38
CA GLN A 253 11.99 18.73 15.29
C GLN A 253 11.82 17.38 14.57
N ALA A 254 11.13 17.36 13.43
CA ALA A 254 10.92 16.13 12.67
C ALA A 254 12.24 15.67 12.03
N GLU A 255 13.08 16.57 11.53
CA GLU A 255 14.38 16.17 10.96
C GLU A 255 15.32 15.63 12.05
N LYS A 256 15.32 16.25 13.24
CA LYS A 256 16.06 15.74 14.41
C LYS A 256 15.64 14.30 14.78
N ILE A 257 14.34 14.01 14.77
CA ILE A 257 13.81 12.64 14.99
C ILE A 257 14.31 11.69 13.90
N LYS A 258 14.31 12.10 12.64
CA LYS A 258 14.80 11.27 11.53
C LYS A 258 16.29 10.94 11.65
N TYR A 259 17.14 11.90 12.04
CA TYR A 259 18.55 11.63 12.32
C TYR A 259 18.75 10.68 13.51
N PHE A 260 17.97 10.84 14.58
CA PHE A 260 17.99 9.88 15.69
C PHE A 260 17.63 8.47 15.24
N ILE A 261 16.60 8.32 14.41
CA ILE A 261 16.18 7.02 13.89
C ILE A 261 17.29 6.38 13.06
N LYS A 262 17.91 7.16 12.16
CA LYS A 262 19.06 6.70 11.39
C LYS A 262 20.16 6.14 12.30
N ASP A 263 20.54 6.90 13.33
CA ASP A 263 21.56 6.47 14.30
C ASP A 263 21.13 5.24 15.10
N ALA A 264 19.85 5.13 15.48
CA ALA A 264 19.31 3.97 16.18
C ALA A 264 19.36 2.70 15.30
N ILE A 265 19.08 2.83 14.00
CA ILE A 265 19.22 1.72 13.04
C ILE A 265 20.70 1.31 12.94
N GLU A 266 21.60 2.26 12.70
CA GLU A 266 23.02 1.97 12.46
C GLU A 266 23.75 1.46 13.70
N GLN A 267 23.40 1.95 14.89
CA GLN A 267 24.10 1.61 16.14
C GLN A 267 23.45 0.46 16.89
N TRP A 268 22.11 0.40 16.93
CA TRP A 268 21.37 -0.59 17.72
C TRP A 268 20.75 -1.70 16.89
N GLY A 269 20.51 -1.48 15.59
CA GLY A 269 19.87 -2.47 14.71
C GLY A 269 18.36 -2.55 14.89
N ILE A 270 17.70 -1.44 15.27
CA ILE A 270 16.24 -1.42 15.46
C ILE A 270 15.51 -1.82 14.17
N LYS A 271 14.38 -2.51 14.36
CA LYS A 271 13.45 -2.95 13.31
C LYS A 271 12.10 -2.24 13.39
N TYR A 272 11.80 -1.67 14.56
CA TYR A 272 10.51 -1.04 14.84
C TYR A 272 10.65 0.33 15.52
N ILE A 273 9.77 1.25 15.16
CA ILE A 273 9.61 2.56 15.80
C ILE A 273 8.15 2.77 16.18
N LEU A 274 7.90 2.84 17.48
CA LEU A 274 6.59 3.21 18.01
C LEU A 274 6.60 4.68 18.42
N LEU A 275 5.86 5.50 17.68
CA LEU A 275 5.65 6.91 17.98
C LEU A 275 4.47 7.05 18.95
N VAL A 276 4.68 7.63 20.14
CA VAL A 276 3.59 7.83 21.12
C VAL A 276 3.40 9.31 21.38
N GLY A 277 2.31 9.87 20.86
CA GLY A 277 1.97 11.27 21.00
C GLY A 277 1.13 11.80 19.85
N SER A 278 0.20 12.70 20.16
CA SER A 278 -0.49 13.52 19.15
C SER A 278 0.48 14.47 18.44
N ILE A 279 0.08 14.99 17.28
CA ILE A 279 0.97 15.75 16.39
C ILE A 279 1.51 17.05 16.99
N ASP A 280 0.85 17.60 18.01
CA ASP A 280 1.30 18.77 18.78
C ASP A 280 2.42 18.43 19.78
N LYS A 281 2.56 17.16 20.17
CA LYS A 281 3.58 16.67 21.12
C LYS A 281 4.73 15.95 20.43
N LEU A 282 4.43 15.26 19.33
CA LEU A 282 5.36 14.47 18.53
C LEU A 282 5.01 14.68 17.05
N PRO A 283 5.76 15.51 16.31
CA PRO A 283 5.36 15.93 14.97
C PRO A 283 5.30 14.77 13.99
N MET A 284 4.42 14.92 12.99
CA MET A 284 4.50 14.19 11.72
C MET A 284 5.19 15.09 10.69
N ARG A 285 5.72 14.52 9.61
CA ARG A 285 6.24 15.35 8.51
C ARG A 285 5.11 15.90 7.66
N GLU A 286 5.13 17.21 7.42
CA GLU A 286 4.40 17.84 6.32
C GLU A 286 5.19 17.62 5.03
N SER A 287 4.70 16.72 4.17
CA SER A 287 5.26 16.49 2.84
C SER A 287 4.61 17.39 1.80
N ALA A 288 5.42 18.02 0.95
CA ALA A 288 5.03 18.99 -0.06
C ALA A 288 4.49 18.35 -1.36
N VAL A 289 3.85 17.19 -1.23
CA VAL A 289 3.02 16.56 -2.26
C VAL A 289 1.85 17.48 -2.62
N GLN A 290 1.64 17.71 -3.91
CA GLN A 290 0.52 18.47 -4.46
C GLN A 290 -0.14 17.72 -5.61
N CYS A 291 -1.47 17.75 -5.65
CA CYS A 291 -2.25 17.21 -6.74
C CYS A 291 -3.27 18.25 -7.21
N SER A 292 -3.30 18.60 -8.50
CA SER A 292 -4.04 19.78 -9.00
C SER A 292 -5.56 19.74 -8.83
N VAL A 293 -6.10 18.57 -8.50
CA VAL A 293 -7.53 18.30 -8.25
C VAL A 293 -7.88 18.20 -6.77
N PHE A 294 -6.87 18.10 -5.89
CA PHE A 294 -7.06 18.00 -4.45
C PHE A 294 -6.60 19.29 -3.77
N SER A 295 -7.44 19.80 -2.87
CA SER A 295 -7.18 21.05 -2.16
C SER A 295 -6.58 20.78 -0.78
N PHE A 296 -5.30 20.43 -0.73
CA PHE A 296 -4.50 20.38 0.51
C PHE A 296 -3.13 21.04 0.29
N LYS A 297 -2.52 21.54 1.37
CA LYS A 297 -1.21 22.21 1.33
C LYS A 297 -0.04 21.24 1.38
N TYR A 298 -0.22 20.14 2.10
CA TYR A 298 0.77 19.10 2.37
C TYR A 298 0.04 17.79 2.71
N VAL A 299 0.76 16.67 2.60
CA VAL A 299 0.36 15.37 3.13
C VAL A 299 1.03 15.17 4.48
N LEU A 300 0.29 14.72 5.50
CA LEU A 300 0.90 14.31 6.77
C LEU A 300 1.29 12.85 6.70
N THR A 301 2.55 12.57 7.00
CA THR A 301 3.09 11.22 6.89
C THR A 301 4.11 10.90 7.97
N ASP A 302 4.01 9.68 8.49
CA ASP A 302 5.08 9.04 9.27
C ASP A 302 6.03 8.21 8.38
N LEU A 303 5.72 7.98 7.09
CA LEU A 303 6.64 7.30 6.16
C LEU A 303 7.99 8.03 6.07
N TYR A 304 8.00 9.35 6.26
CA TYR A 304 9.21 10.15 6.36
C TYR A 304 10.21 9.63 7.40
N TYR A 305 9.73 9.09 8.52
CA TYR A 305 10.56 8.53 9.58
C TYR A 305 10.99 7.09 9.30
N ALA A 306 10.34 6.41 8.35
CA ALA A 306 10.63 5.04 7.99
C ALA A 306 11.51 4.91 6.74
N ASP A 307 11.42 5.82 5.78
CA ASP A 307 12.31 5.92 4.61
C ASP A 307 13.60 6.67 5.03
N ILE A 308 14.67 5.91 5.25
CA ILE A 308 15.96 6.35 5.79
C ILE A 308 17.07 6.27 4.75
N TYR A 309 17.08 5.26 3.88
CA TYR A 309 18.15 5.01 2.92
C TYR A 309 17.64 4.95 1.48
N ASP A 310 18.39 5.54 0.56
CA ASP A 310 18.17 5.33 -0.86
C ASP A 310 18.68 3.95 -1.32
N ALA A 311 18.44 3.61 -2.58
CA ALA A 311 18.96 2.39 -3.22
C ALA A 311 20.48 2.19 -3.11
N ASN A 312 21.26 3.24 -2.86
CA ASN A 312 22.71 3.19 -2.72
C ASN A 312 23.16 3.10 -1.25
N GLY A 313 22.22 3.03 -0.29
CA GLY A 313 22.49 3.05 1.15
C GLY A 313 22.82 4.44 1.69
N SER A 314 22.53 5.50 0.93
CA SER A 314 22.77 6.89 1.35
C SER A 314 21.52 7.43 2.05
N PHE A 315 21.70 8.34 3.02
CA PHE A 315 20.57 8.90 3.75
C PHE A 315 19.57 9.64 2.84
N CYS A 316 18.30 9.27 2.93
CA CYS A 316 17.19 9.86 2.20
C CYS A 316 16.61 11.05 3.00
N SER A 317 17.10 12.28 2.74
CA SER A 317 16.68 13.47 3.51
C SER A 317 15.22 13.88 3.30
N TRP A 318 14.63 13.48 2.16
CA TRP A 318 13.42 14.03 1.56
C TRP A 318 13.49 15.51 1.16
N ASP A 319 14.59 16.20 1.40
CA ASP A 319 14.86 17.57 0.91
C ASP A 319 16.19 17.53 0.15
N SER A 320 16.12 17.06 -1.10
CA SER A 320 17.28 16.82 -1.96
C SER A 320 17.78 18.09 -2.66
N ASN A 321 16.93 19.12 -2.72
CA ASN A 321 17.28 20.42 -3.27
C ASN A 321 17.64 21.47 -2.19
N HIS A 322 17.51 21.10 -0.91
CA HIS A 322 17.84 21.90 0.27
C HIS A 322 17.05 23.21 0.38
N ASN A 323 15.74 23.14 0.16
CA ASN A 323 14.84 24.28 0.24
C ASN A 323 13.85 24.24 1.42
N GLU A 324 14.01 23.28 2.33
CA GLU A 324 13.19 23.06 3.53
C GLU A 324 11.72 22.68 3.23
N LYS A 325 11.45 22.23 2.00
CA LYS A 325 10.21 21.52 1.66
C LYS A 325 10.57 20.07 1.40
N PHE A 326 9.94 19.19 2.16
CA PHE A 326 10.26 17.78 2.13
C PHE A 326 9.30 17.05 1.23
N GLY A 327 9.78 16.09 0.43
CA GLY A 327 8.94 15.25 -0.43
C GLY A 327 8.24 16.03 -1.54
N GLU A 328 8.88 17.06 -2.11
CA GLU A 328 8.25 17.85 -3.15
C GLU A 328 7.91 16.99 -4.39
N PHE A 329 6.60 16.89 -4.64
CA PHE A 329 6.03 16.17 -5.76
C PHE A 329 4.79 16.92 -6.27
N ILE A 330 4.69 17.13 -7.58
CA ILE A 330 3.55 17.79 -8.20
C ILE A 330 2.92 16.86 -9.23
N TRP A 331 1.64 16.54 -9.04
CA TRP A 331 0.82 15.86 -10.03
C TRP A 331 -0.23 16.82 -10.60
N ASP A 332 -0.06 17.22 -11.86
CA ASP A 332 -1.12 17.91 -12.59
C ASP A 332 -2.04 16.89 -13.25
N TRP A 333 -3.13 16.59 -12.56
CA TRP A 333 -4.17 15.66 -13.00
C TRP A 333 -4.80 16.04 -14.34
N SER A 334 -4.90 17.33 -14.68
CA SER A 334 -5.59 17.75 -15.91
C SER A 334 -4.86 17.26 -17.17
N ASN A 335 -3.53 17.32 -17.11
CA ASN A 335 -2.63 16.94 -18.20
C ASN A 335 -1.91 15.61 -17.93
N ASP A 336 -2.20 14.96 -16.80
CA ASP A 336 -1.57 13.75 -16.28
C ASP A 336 -0.03 13.79 -16.24
N THR A 337 0.52 14.95 -15.89
CA THR A 337 1.97 15.13 -15.76
C THR A 337 2.40 15.05 -14.31
N VAL A 338 3.43 14.27 -14.04
CA VAL A 338 4.07 14.15 -12.71
C VAL A 338 5.44 14.79 -12.73
N ASN A 339 5.76 15.55 -11.69
CA ASN A 339 7.06 16.18 -11.49
C ASN A 339 7.62 15.82 -10.11
N TYR A 340 8.67 14.99 -10.10
CA TYR A 340 9.42 14.66 -8.89
C TYR A 340 10.50 15.71 -8.69
N ILE A 341 10.33 16.55 -7.68
CA ILE A 341 11.28 17.63 -7.37
C ILE A 341 12.30 17.10 -6.38
N ASP A 342 11.85 16.34 -5.37
CA ASP A 342 12.73 15.63 -4.46
C ASP A 342 12.97 14.16 -4.83
N SER A 343 14.22 13.73 -4.63
CA SER A 343 14.61 12.34 -4.77
C SER A 343 14.32 11.56 -3.49
N VAL A 344 13.07 11.14 -3.31
CA VAL A 344 12.62 10.15 -2.32
C VAL A 344 12.44 8.80 -2.98
N ASP A 345 12.72 7.66 -2.35
CA ASP A 345 12.39 6.36 -2.97
C ASP A 345 11.16 5.68 -2.37
N LEU A 346 10.72 6.12 -1.18
CA LEU A 346 9.48 5.74 -0.49
C LEU A 346 9.46 4.30 0.05
N TYR A 347 10.58 3.59 0.00
CA TYR A 347 10.69 2.27 0.58
C TYR A 347 10.94 2.39 2.09
N PRO A 348 10.12 1.77 2.95
CA PRO A 348 10.38 1.79 4.39
C PRO A 348 11.61 0.94 4.74
N ASP A 349 12.53 1.50 5.53
CA ASP A 349 13.70 0.84 6.11
C ASP A 349 13.46 0.31 7.53
N VAL A 350 12.35 0.70 8.15
CA VAL A 350 12.02 0.35 9.53
C VAL A 350 10.51 0.34 9.73
N GLY A 351 9.99 -0.66 10.46
CA GLY A 351 8.57 -0.78 10.72
C GLY A 351 8.08 0.35 11.63
N ILE A 352 7.12 1.16 11.17
CA ILE A 352 6.65 2.33 11.90
C ILE A 352 5.17 2.27 12.23
N GLY A 353 4.79 2.75 13.42
CA GLY A 353 3.41 2.93 13.82
C GLY A 353 3.26 4.01 14.89
N ARG A 354 2.07 4.60 14.99
CA ARG A 354 1.79 5.71 15.91
C ARG A 354 0.63 5.40 16.86
N LEU A 355 0.82 5.70 18.14
CA LEU A 355 -0.25 5.88 19.13
C LEU A 355 -0.47 7.39 19.32
N PRO A 356 -1.48 8.00 18.66
CA PRO A 356 -1.66 9.46 18.69
C PRO A 356 -2.27 9.96 20.00
N CYS A 357 -1.65 9.67 21.15
CA CYS A 357 -2.19 9.99 22.46
C CYS A 357 -2.02 11.48 22.80
N SER A 358 -3.11 12.17 23.17
CA SER A 358 -3.04 13.55 23.66
C SER A 358 -2.86 13.67 25.17
N ASN A 359 -2.96 12.57 25.92
CA ASN A 359 -2.83 12.54 27.38
C ASN A 359 -2.51 11.12 27.88
N SER A 360 -2.05 11.03 29.13
CA SER A 360 -1.68 9.77 29.80
C SER A 360 -2.82 8.74 29.84
N LYS A 361 -4.09 9.16 29.89
CA LYS A 361 -5.21 8.21 29.94
C LYS A 361 -5.36 7.45 28.63
N GLU A 362 -5.11 8.11 27.50
CA GLU A 362 -5.11 7.47 26.18
C GLU A 362 -3.95 6.49 26.04
N VAL A 363 -2.75 6.85 26.53
CA VAL A 363 -1.59 5.95 26.56
C VAL A 363 -1.94 4.69 27.34
N GLN A 364 -2.48 4.82 28.55
CA GLN A 364 -2.89 3.68 29.37
C GLN A 364 -3.89 2.76 28.66
N VAL A 365 -4.90 3.33 27.98
CA VAL A 365 -5.91 2.55 27.25
C VAL A 365 -5.27 1.79 26.09
N MET A 366 -4.41 2.42 25.31
CA MET A 366 -3.78 1.77 24.15
C MET A 366 -2.76 0.71 24.57
N VAL A 367 -1.94 1.00 25.60
CA VAL A 367 -0.98 0.05 26.17
C VAL A 367 -1.69 -1.20 26.69
N ASP A 368 -2.76 -1.02 27.47
CA ASP A 368 -3.55 -2.13 28.02
C ASP A 368 -4.19 -3.01 26.92
N LYS A 369 -4.69 -2.38 25.85
CA LYS A 369 -5.17 -3.10 24.67
C LYS A 369 -4.09 -3.93 23.99
N ILE A 370 -2.91 -3.36 23.76
CA ILE A 370 -1.79 -4.06 23.11
C ILE A 370 -1.37 -5.26 23.94
N ILE A 371 -1.10 -5.05 25.23
CA ILE A 371 -0.68 -6.10 26.16
C ILE A 371 -1.73 -7.24 26.20
N THR A 372 -3.01 -6.88 26.29
CA THR A 372 -4.10 -7.86 26.36
C THR A 372 -4.26 -8.60 25.05
N TYR A 373 -4.23 -7.90 23.91
CA TYR A 373 -4.34 -8.51 22.59
C TYR A 373 -3.21 -9.52 22.37
N GLU A 374 -1.96 -9.10 22.60
CA GLU A 374 -0.79 -9.95 22.38
C GLU A 374 -0.74 -11.15 23.35
N SER A 375 -1.24 -10.99 24.57
CA SER A 375 -1.24 -12.07 25.57
C SER A 375 -2.42 -13.05 25.47
N GLN A 376 -3.54 -12.65 24.87
CA GLN A 376 -4.80 -13.39 25.00
C GLN A 376 -5.49 -13.75 23.68
N SER A 377 -5.05 -13.22 22.54
CA SER A 377 -5.72 -13.43 21.25
C SER A 377 -5.32 -14.73 20.54
N TYR A 378 -4.20 -15.34 20.93
CA TYR A 378 -3.70 -16.52 20.24
C TYR A 378 -4.69 -17.68 20.28
N GLY A 379 -4.94 -18.26 19.10
CA GLY A 379 -5.87 -19.36 18.91
C GLY A 379 -7.33 -19.03 19.21
N LYS A 380 -7.73 -17.75 19.31
CA LYS A 380 -9.12 -17.38 19.55
C LYS A 380 -9.92 -17.35 18.25
N GLU A 381 -11.08 -18.01 18.26
CA GLU A 381 -11.99 -18.09 17.10
C GLU A 381 -12.40 -16.72 16.54
N TRP A 382 -12.58 -15.71 17.39
CA TRP A 382 -12.97 -14.37 16.92
C TRP A 382 -11.92 -13.74 16.01
N PHE A 383 -10.64 -14.10 16.15
CA PHE A 383 -9.57 -13.60 15.29
C PHE A 383 -9.75 -14.09 13.85
N LYS A 384 -10.29 -15.30 13.65
CA LYS A 384 -10.53 -15.86 12.31
C LYS A 384 -11.74 -15.26 11.59
N ARG A 385 -12.39 -14.25 12.14
CA ARG A 385 -13.46 -13.51 11.45
C ARG A 385 -12.88 -12.32 10.69
N LEU A 386 -13.30 -12.16 9.44
CA LEU A 386 -12.94 -11.06 8.54
C LEU A 386 -14.21 -10.29 8.17
N ILE A 387 -14.32 -9.02 8.56
CA ILE A 387 -15.48 -8.21 8.21
C ILE A 387 -15.17 -7.40 6.95
N LEU A 388 -16.01 -7.54 5.94
CA LEU A 388 -15.87 -6.92 4.62
C LEU A 388 -16.95 -5.86 4.46
N MET A 389 -16.57 -4.58 4.40
CA MET A 389 -17.48 -3.46 4.31
C MET A 389 -17.28 -2.72 2.99
N GLY A 390 -18.32 -2.69 2.16
CA GLY A 390 -18.22 -2.16 0.80
C GLY A 390 -19.56 -1.72 0.22
N GLY A 391 -19.48 -0.90 -0.82
CA GLY A 391 -20.63 -0.45 -1.59
C GLY A 391 -20.19 0.21 -2.89
N ASP A 392 -21.04 1.06 -3.44
CA ASP A 392 -20.82 1.83 -4.65
C ASP A 392 -20.37 3.26 -4.28
N THR A 393 -19.05 3.48 -4.31
CA THR A 393 -18.38 4.73 -3.94
C THR A 393 -18.46 5.76 -5.05
N PHE A 394 -18.42 5.30 -6.30
CA PHE A 394 -18.60 6.07 -7.51
C PHE A 394 -19.79 5.52 -8.32
N PRO A 395 -21.04 5.72 -7.84
CA PRO A 395 -22.22 5.30 -8.58
C PRO A 395 -22.19 5.91 -9.96
N THR A 396 -22.51 5.10 -10.98
CA THR A 396 -22.47 5.42 -12.43
C THR A 396 -21.17 5.15 -13.17
N VAL A 397 -20.07 4.79 -12.47
CA VAL A 397 -18.80 4.49 -13.14
C VAL A 397 -18.63 2.99 -13.45
N TRP A 398 -18.99 2.12 -12.52
CA TRP A 398 -18.75 0.67 -12.58
C TRP A 398 -19.74 -0.14 -11.73
N GLU A 399 -19.53 -1.45 -11.71
CA GLU A 399 -20.03 -2.33 -10.65
C GLU A 399 -19.55 -1.83 -9.27
N PRO A 400 -20.29 -2.11 -8.17
CA PRO A 400 -19.95 -1.63 -6.82
C PRO A 400 -18.51 -1.99 -6.44
N GLU A 401 -17.60 -1.04 -6.59
CA GLU A 401 -16.16 -1.26 -6.46
C GLU A 401 -15.74 -1.58 -5.05
N GLY A 402 -16.39 -0.99 -4.04
CA GLY A 402 -16.06 -1.27 -2.67
C GLY A 402 -16.40 -2.72 -2.31
N GLU A 403 -17.43 -3.28 -2.95
CA GLU A 403 -17.75 -4.71 -2.85
C GLU A 403 -16.72 -5.55 -3.62
N ALA A 404 -16.29 -5.14 -4.81
CA ALA A 404 -15.25 -5.84 -5.59
C ALA A 404 -13.87 -5.86 -4.91
N VAL A 405 -13.44 -4.74 -4.31
CA VAL A 405 -12.18 -4.66 -3.54
C VAL A 405 -12.25 -5.57 -2.32
N THR A 406 -13.35 -5.54 -1.58
CA THR A 406 -13.49 -6.39 -0.38
C THR A 406 -13.73 -7.86 -0.72
N GLU A 407 -14.27 -8.17 -1.89
CA GLU A 407 -14.32 -9.54 -2.43
C GLU A 407 -12.93 -10.06 -2.80
N TYR A 408 -12.05 -9.23 -3.35
CA TYR A 408 -10.64 -9.61 -3.54
C TYR A 408 -9.97 -9.94 -2.21
N VAL A 409 -10.20 -9.12 -1.17
CA VAL A 409 -9.69 -9.39 0.19
C VAL A 409 -10.17 -10.74 0.74
N GLU A 410 -11.43 -11.13 0.47
CA GLU A 410 -11.95 -12.46 0.82
C GLU A 410 -11.16 -13.59 0.14
N GLN A 411 -10.81 -13.42 -1.13
CA GLN A 411 -10.14 -14.44 -1.94
C GLN A 411 -8.69 -14.70 -1.48
N VAL A 412 -8.00 -13.65 -1.05
CA VAL A 412 -6.58 -13.72 -0.63
C VAL A 412 -6.43 -14.04 0.86
N MET A 413 -7.54 -14.02 1.60
CA MET A 413 -7.63 -14.43 3.01
C MET A 413 -8.51 -15.69 3.21
N PRO A 414 -8.25 -16.81 2.50
CA PRO A 414 -9.16 -17.97 2.48
C PRO A 414 -9.30 -18.68 3.83
N ASP A 415 -8.37 -18.44 4.75
CA ASP A 415 -8.36 -19.01 6.11
C ASP A 415 -9.25 -18.24 7.11
N PHE A 416 -9.95 -17.19 6.67
CA PHE A 416 -10.86 -16.39 7.50
C PHE A 416 -12.32 -16.62 7.13
N GLU A 417 -13.19 -16.62 8.14
CA GLU A 417 -14.64 -16.59 7.97
C GLU A 417 -15.10 -15.15 7.69
N SER A 418 -15.51 -14.92 6.45
CA SER A 418 -15.93 -13.59 5.98
C SER A 418 -17.36 -13.23 6.40
N VAL A 419 -17.56 -12.00 6.87
CA VAL A 419 -18.88 -11.39 7.10
C VAL A 419 -19.02 -10.18 6.18
N LYS A 420 -19.97 -10.26 5.23
CA LYS A 420 -20.21 -9.21 4.22
C LYS A 420 -21.21 -8.18 4.73
N LEU A 421 -20.71 -7.00 5.03
CA LEU A 421 -21.46 -5.79 5.34
C LEU A 421 -21.52 -4.90 4.10
N TRP A 422 -22.19 -5.42 3.07
CA TRP A 422 -22.29 -4.78 1.77
C TRP A 422 -23.60 -3.99 1.62
N THR A 423 -23.55 -2.92 0.85
CA THR A 423 -24.75 -2.12 0.56
C THR A 423 -25.73 -2.88 -0.33
N SER A 424 -25.26 -3.70 -1.27
CA SER A 424 -26.08 -4.56 -2.12
C SER A 424 -26.88 -5.59 -1.32
N LEU A 425 -26.31 -6.05 -0.19
CA LEU A 425 -26.93 -6.98 0.75
C LEU A 425 -27.80 -6.29 1.80
N ASN A 426 -27.85 -4.94 1.81
CA ASN A 426 -28.50 -4.12 2.85
C ASN A 426 -27.95 -4.38 4.27
N THR A 427 -26.73 -4.89 4.39
CA THR A 427 -26.07 -5.16 5.69
C THR A 427 -25.12 -4.04 6.10
N PHE A 428 -24.72 -3.15 5.19
CA PHE A 428 -24.00 -1.92 5.55
C PHE A 428 -24.95 -0.90 6.22
N ASN A 429 -25.07 -0.97 7.55
CA ASN A 429 -25.83 -0.02 8.36
C ASN A 429 -25.27 0.00 9.79
N PRO A 430 -25.48 1.09 10.59
CA PRO A 430 -24.89 1.19 11.92
C PRO A 430 -25.23 0.06 12.89
N PHE A 431 -26.42 -0.54 12.79
CA PHE A 431 -26.81 -1.64 13.67
C PHE A 431 -26.01 -2.91 13.35
N SER A 432 -26.00 -3.34 12.09
CA SER A 432 -25.26 -4.53 11.65
C SER A 432 -23.75 -4.36 11.83
N ILE A 433 -23.19 -3.18 11.50
CA ILE A 433 -21.77 -2.88 11.74
C ILE A 433 -21.42 -3.05 13.22
N ASN A 434 -22.22 -2.46 14.12
CA ASN A 434 -21.94 -2.56 15.55
C ASN A 434 -22.12 -3.97 16.09
N GLN A 435 -23.11 -4.71 15.59
CA GLN A 435 -23.34 -6.10 15.97
C GLN A 435 -22.14 -6.98 15.59
N GLU A 436 -21.67 -6.89 14.35
CA GLU A 436 -20.61 -7.76 13.85
C GLU A 436 -19.24 -7.40 14.44
N ILE A 437 -18.90 -6.11 14.54
CA ILE A 437 -17.67 -5.68 15.21
C ILE A 437 -17.73 -6.07 16.70
N SER A 438 -18.85 -5.84 17.40
CA SER A 438 -19.00 -6.21 18.82
C SER A 438 -18.85 -7.72 19.08
N SER A 439 -19.13 -8.55 18.07
CA SER A 439 -18.92 -10.01 18.16
C SER A 439 -17.43 -10.39 18.15
N GLY A 440 -16.57 -9.53 17.62
CA GLY A 440 -15.13 -9.70 17.45
C GLY A 440 -14.76 -10.10 16.02
N ALA A 441 -13.64 -9.57 15.54
CA ALA A 441 -13.03 -9.90 14.26
C ALA A 441 -11.52 -9.70 14.35
N GLY A 442 -10.72 -10.47 13.61
CA GLY A 442 -9.29 -10.20 13.47
C GLY A 442 -9.05 -9.01 12.57
N PHE A 443 -9.85 -8.91 11.50
CA PHE A 443 -9.70 -7.87 10.48
C PHE A 443 -11.02 -7.26 10.06
N VAL A 444 -10.95 -5.99 9.68
CA VAL A 444 -11.99 -5.27 8.95
C VAL A 444 -11.35 -4.63 7.72
N SER A 445 -11.84 -4.96 6.53
CA SER A 445 -11.53 -4.22 5.30
C SER A 445 -12.73 -3.34 4.94
N TYR A 446 -12.52 -2.04 4.86
CA TYR A 446 -13.51 -1.08 4.41
C TYR A 446 -13.07 -0.42 3.12
N SER A 447 -13.94 -0.39 2.10
CA SER A 447 -13.74 0.38 0.88
C SER A 447 -14.95 1.30 0.63
N GLY A 448 -14.69 2.61 0.57
CA GLY A 448 -15.72 3.63 0.41
C GLY A 448 -15.26 5.07 0.55
N HIS A 449 -16.21 5.99 0.77
CA HIS A 449 -15.85 7.36 1.13
C HIS A 449 -15.43 7.44 2.59
N GLY A 450 -14.44 8.29 2.86
CA GLY A 450 -14.03 8.65 4.21
C GLY A 450 -14.07 10.15 4.43
N PHE A 451 -14.15 10.52 5.68
CA PHE A 451 -14.04 11.89 6.19
C PHE A 451 -13.51 11.80 7.63
N GLU A 452 -13.09 12.93 8.17
CA GLU A 452 -12.36 12.99 9.44
C GLU A 452 -13.15 12.40 10.61
N TYR A 453 -14.48 12.33 10.51
CA TYR A 453 -15.37 11.83 11.57
C TYR A 453 -16.22 10.60 11.18
N GLY A 454 -15.87 9.89 10.10
CA GLY A 454 -16.57 8.67 9.72
C GLY A 454 -16.33 8.17 8.30
N ILE A 455 -17.17 7.23 7.91
CA ILE A 455 -17.15 6.56 6.62
C ILE A 455 -18.55 6.53 6.00
N ALA A 456 -18.63 6.44 4.68
CA ALA A 456 -19.89 6.31 3.98
C ALA A 456 -19.73 5.63 2.63
N THR A 457 -20.73 4.85 2.21
CA THR A 457 -20.80 4.33 0.84
C THR A 457 -22.25 4.29 0.37
N SER A 458 -22.49 4.03 -0.91
CA SER A 458 -23.83 4.09 -1.49
C SER A 458 -24.30 2.71 -1.97
N PRO A 459 -25.61 2.44 -1.99
CA PRO A 459 -26.14 1.25 -2.65
C PRO A 459 -25.81 1.22 -4.14
N PRO A 460 -25.80 0.02 -4.77
CA PRO A 460 -25.49 -0.13 -6.19
C PRO A 460 -26.31 0.81 -7.07
N TYR A 461 -25.60 1.55 -7.91
CA TYR A 461 -26.10 2.49 -8.93
C TYR A 461 -26.99 3.60 -8.37
N LYS A 462 -26.84 3.95 -7.09
CA LYS A 462 -27.62 5.01 -6.44
C LYS A 462 -26.70 5.96 -5.69
N GLU A 463 -26.77 7.25 -6.01
CA GLU A 463 -26.11 8.31 -5.23
C GLU A 463 -26.85 8.59 -3.91
N ARG A 464 -26.90 7.59 -3.01
CA ARG A 464 -27.50 7.71 -1.68
C ARG A 464 -26.56 7.16 -0.62
N ARG A 465 -25.74 8.04 -0.05
CA ARG A 465 -24.77 7.69 0.99
C ARG A 465 -25.45 7.18 2.26
N ILE A 466 -25.02 6.01 2.72
CA ILE A 466 -25.29 5.47 4.05
C ILE A 466 -24.05 5.78 4.90
N TYR A 467 -24.27 6.42 6.05
CA TYR A 467 -23.19 6.93 6.88
C TYR A 467 -22.96 6.07 8.12
N TYR A 468 -21.70 5.89 8.49
CA TYR A 468 -21.27 5.39 9.78
C TYR A 468 -20.27 6.38 10.41
N LEU A 469 -20.76 7.13 11.39
CA LEU A 469 -20.08 8.26 12.01
C LEU A 469 -19.49 7.90 13.38
N THR A 470 -18.55 8.73 13.85
CA THR A 470 -17.87 8.60 15.16
C THR A 470 -18.81 8.28 16.34
N PRO A 471 -20.02 8.88 16.48
CA PRO A 471 -20.94 8.50 17.56
C PRO A 471 -21.37 7.04 17.58
N TYR A 472 -21.33 6.32 16.45
CA TYR A 472 -21.62 4.88 16.43
C TYR A 472 -20.45 4.04 16.96
N LEU A 473 -19.21 4.53 16.91
CA LEU A 473 -18.07 3.86 17.55
C LEU A 473 -18.23 3.84 19.07
N LEU A 474 -18.82 4.88 19.68
CA LEU A 474 -19.03 4.96 21.13
C LEU A 474 -19.81 3.79 21.71
N ILE A 475 -20.69 3.19 20.92
CA ILE A 475 -21.55 2.07 21.35
C ILE A 475 -20.99 0.69 20.98
N LEU A 476 -19.80 0.61 20.38
CA LEU A 476 -19.09 -0.66 20.20
C LEU A 476 -18.78 -1.30 21.56
N SER A 477 -18.99 -2.62 21.64
CA SER A 477 -18.91 -3.39 22.89
C SER A 477 -18.05 -4.65 22.75
N ASN A 478 -17.09 -4.64 21.81
CA ASN A 478 -16.21 -5.78 21.54
C ASN A 478 -15.17 -6.08 22.63
N GLY A 479 -15.00 -5.21 23.65
CA GLY A 479 -13.98 -5.40 24.67
C GLY A 479 -12.59 -5.56 24.05
N TYR A 480 -11.86 -6.62 24.43
CA TYR A 480 -10.52 -6.92 23.86
C TYR A 480 -10.53 -7.76 22.57
N LYS A 481 -11.70 -7.98 21.94
CA LYS A 481 -11.77 -8.59 20.60
C LYS A 481 -11.58 -7.51 19.54
N LEU A 482 -10.33 -7.07 19.40
CA LEU A 482 -9.98 -5.83 18.72
C LEU A 482 -9.49 -6.11 17.30
N PRO A 483 -10.23 -5.74 16.24
CA PRO A 483 -9.77 -5.90 14.87
C PRO A 483 -8.66 -4.91 14.50
N VAL A 484 -7.83 -5.30 13.53
CA VAL A 484 -7.10 -4.36 12.68
C VAL A 484 -8.06 -3.88 11.58
N ILE A 485 -8.19 -2.56 11.40
CA ILE A 485 -9.11 -1.98 10.42
C ILE A 485 -8.33 -1.26 9.33
N PHE A 486 -8.51 -1.66 8.07
CA PHE A 486 -7.99 -0.92 6.93
C PHE A 486 -9.12 -0.08 6.30
N PHE A 487 -8.89 1.22 6.19
CA PHE A 487 -9.79 2.17 5.54
C PHE A 487 -9.24 2.54 4.15
N ASP A 488 -9.75 1.88 3.10
CA ASP A 488 -9.72 2.38 1.73
C ASP A 488 -10.72 3.53 1.61
N ALA A 489 -10.30 4.69 2.14
CA ALA A 489 -11.13 5.86 2.33
C ALA A 489 -10.29 7.13 2.60
N CYS A 490 -10.81 8.29 2.19
CA CYS A 490 -10.17 9.59 2.44
C CYS A 490 -10.16 9.97 3.93
N LEU A 491 -9.16 10.75 4.37
CA LEU A 491 -9.16 11.58 5.59
C LEU A 491 -9.37 10.85 6.94
N THR A 492 -9.48 9.52 6.95
CA THR A 492 -9.78 8.77 8.18
C THR A 492 -8.67 8.89 9.23
N THR A 493 -7.43 9.16 8.81
CA THR A 493 -6.25 9.38 9.67
C THR A 493 -5.75 10.83 9.61
N SER A 494 -6.61 11.81 9.27
CA SER A 494 -6.25 13.24 9.32
C SER A 494 -6.03 13.69 10.78
N LEU A 495 -4.82 13.49 11.30
CA LEU A 495 -4.50 13.76 12.71
C LEU A 495 -4.46 15.27 13.06
N ASP A 496 -4.47 16.13 12.06
CA ASP A 496 -4.61 17.58 12.16
C ASP A 496 -6.07 18.06 12.03
N PHE A 497 -7.03 17.15 12.18
CA PHE A 497 -8.44 17.51 12.17
C PHE A 497 -8.76 18.46 13.33
N SER A 498 -9.11 19.70 13.00
CA SER A 498 -9.54 20.70 13.96
C SER A 498 -10.89 21.31 13.60
N VAL A 499 -11.69 21.60 14.62
CA VAL A 499 -12.97 22.31 14.48
C VAL A 499 -12.95 23.50 15.41
N LEU A 500 -13.12 24.71 14.85
CA LEU A 500 -13.09 25.97 15.60
C LEU A 500 -11.80 26.15 16.43
N GLY A 501 -10.66 25.72 15.87
CA GLY A 501 -9.34 25.83 16.50
C GLY A 501 -9.10 24.85 17.65
N LYS A 502 -9.90 23.78 17.75
CA LYS A 502 -9.69 22.68 18.68
C LYS A 502 -9.42 21.41 17.92
N ASP A 503 -8.31 20.77 18.24
CA ASP A 503 -7.94 19.48 17.67
C ASP A 503 -8.91 18.41 18.18
N LEU A 504 -9.42 17.61 17.27
CA LEU A 504 -10.36 16.54 17.54
C LEU A 504 -9.80 15.22 17.02
N PRO A 505 -10.06 14.10 17.72
CA PRO A 505 -9.68 12.81 17.20
C PRO A 505 -10.42 12.52 15.90
N CYS A 506 -9.67 12.24 14.85
CA CYS A 506 -10.23 11.71 13.61
C CYS A 506 -10.80 10.30 13.83
N PHE A 507 -11.53 9.79 12.84
CA PHE A 507 -12.29 8.54 12.94
C PHE A 507 -11.41 7.34 13.29
N ALA A 508 -10.26 7.19 12.63
CA ALA A 508 -9.32 6.11 12.87
C ALA A 508 -8.69 6.20 14.27
N TRP A 509 -8.24 7.40 14.69
CA TRP A 509 -7.75 7.63 16.06
C TRP A 509 -8.84 7.33 17.09
N PHE A 510 -10.09 7.73 16.84
CA PHE A 510 -11.21 7.44 17.74
C PHE A 510 -11.40 5.93 17.94
N ALA A 511 -11.27 5.12 16.88
CA ALA A 511 -11.40 3.68 16.97
C ALA A 511 -10.32 3.04 17.86
N VAL A 512 -9.06 3.48 17.75
CA VAL A 512 -7.96 2.92 18.57
C VAL A 512 -7.95 3.44 20.01
N LYS A 513 -8.33 4.71 20.25
CA LYS A 513 -8.35 5.29 21.62
C LYS A 513 -9.58 4.89 22.45
N LYS A 514 -10.62 4.33 21.83
CA LYS A 514 -11.89 4.03 22.51
C LYS A 514 -11.64 3.05 23.68
N PRO A 515 -12.04 3.37 24.92
CA PRO A 515 -12.00 2.39 26.01
C PRO A 515 -13.01 1.25 25.78
N ASP A 516 -12.71 0.07 26.31
CA ASP A 516 -13.60 -1.10 26.31
C ASP A 516 -14.08 -1.56 24.92
N GLY A 517 -13.28 -1.36 23.88
CA GLY A 517 -13.61 -1.80 22.51
C GLY A 517 -12.89 -0.99 21.44
N GLY A 518 -13.46 -0.97 20.24
CA GLY A 518 -12.87 -0.28 19.09
C GLY A 518 -11.89 -1.18 18.35
N ALA A 519 -10.73 -0.66 17.96
CA ALA A 519 -9.71 -1.37 17.19
C ALA A 519 -8.40 -1.54 17.97
N ILE A 520 -7.58 -2.51 17.56
CA ILE A 520 -6.19 -2.63 18.03
C ILE A 520 -5.27 -1.74 17.21
N ALA A 521 -5.57 -1.61 15.92
CA ALA A 521 -4.89 -0.72 15.00
C ALA A 521 -5.80 -0.32 13.84
N THR A 522 -5.47 0.80 13.21
CA THR A 522 -6.13 1.28 12.00
C THR A 522 -5.11 1.76 10.99
N ILE A 523 -5.36 1.51 9.71
CA ILE A 523 -4.61 2.05 8.58
C ILE A 523 -5.57 2.88 7.73
N GLY A 524 -5.16 4.06 7.30
CA GLY A 524 -5.98 4.91 6.43
C GLY A 524 -5.28 6.17 5.98
N SER A 525 -5.93 6.93 5.10
CA SER A 525 -5.36 8.15 4.49
C SER A 525 -5.51 9.40 5.37
N SER A 526 -4.45 10.21 5.42
CA SER A 526 -4.41 11.52 6.08
C SER A 526 -5.00 12.64 5.21
N ARG A 527 -5.23 12.39 3.92
CA ARG A 527 -5.71 13.36 2.92
C ARG A 527 -6.78 12.75 2.02
N MET A 528 -7.10 13.45 0.93
CA MET A 528 -7.99 12.90 -0.09
C MET A 528 -7.22 11.88 -0.92
N ALA A 529 -7.63 10.62 -0.78
CA ALA A 529 -7.16 9.51 -1.60
C ALA A 529 -7.96 9.42 -2.90
N TYR A 530 -7.35 8.87 -3.94
CA TYR A 530 -8.06 8.44 -5.15
C TYR A 530 -8.26 6.92 -5.12
N GLY A 531 -9.33 6.44 -5.75
CA GLY A 531 -9.71 5.03 -5.73
C GLY A 531 -9.59 4.38 -7.10
N GLY A 532 -8.63 3.47 -7.27
CA GLY A 532 -8.50 2.62 -8.45
C GLY A 532 -8.38 3.37 -9.78
N TYR A 533 -8.54 2.61 -10.86
CA TYR A 533 -8.69 3.16 -12.21
C TYR A 533 -9.97 2.66 -12.85
N ALA A 534 -10.48 3.38 -13.85
CA ALA A 534 -11.68 2.95 -14.55
C ALA A 534 -11.60 1.50 -15.06
N GLY A 535 -12.59 0.68 -14.70
CA GLY A 535 -12.67 -0.73 -15.06
C GLY A 535 -11.72 -1.66 -14.29
N ASN A 536 -10.84 -1.14 -13.44
CA ASN A 536 -9.96 -1.92 -12.57
C ASN A 536 -9.80 -1.24 -11.20
N PRO A 537 -10.66 -1.59 -10.21
CA PRO A 537 -10.60 -0.97 -8.89
C PRO A 537 -9.26 -1.22 -8.19
N LEU A 538 -8.58 -2.33 -8.52
CA LEU A 538 -7.29 -2.69 -7.95
C LEU A 538 -6.10 -2.09 -8.70
N GLY A 539 -6.30 -1.22 -9.68
CA GLY A 539 -5.18 -0.76 -10.50
C GLY A 539 -4.21 0.18 -9.75
N GLY A 540 -4.66 0.86 -8.68
CA GLY A 540 -3.87 1.80 -7.87
C GLY A 540 -4.71 2.51 -6.81
N GLY A 541 -4.14 3.55 -6.20
CA GLY A 541 -4.76 4.32 -5.15
C GLY A 541 -5.03 3.51 -3.88
N SER A 542 -5.97 4.00 -3.08
CA SER A 542 -6.36 3.39 -1.80
C SER A 542 -6.86 1.95 -1.94
N CYS A 543 -7.54 1.63 -3.03
CA CYS A 543 -8.05 0.28 -3.32
C CYS A 543 -6.92 -0.75 -3.49
N ARG A 544 -5.85 -0.40 -4.23
CA ARG A 544 -4.68 -1.28 -4.40
C ARG A 544 -3.86 -1.37 -3.12
N MET A 545 -3.73 -0.28 -2.36
CA MET A 545 -3.06 -0.32 -1.05
C MET A 545 -3.79 -1.26 -0.07
N ASN A 546 -5.13 -1.23 -0.05
CA ASN A 546 -5.97 -2.15 0.75
C ASN A 546 -5.74 -3.60 0.34
N ALA A 547 -5.84 -3.90 -0.95
CA ALA A 547 -5.61 -5.24 -1.47
C ALA A 547 -4.21 -5.76 -1.10
N ASN A 548 -3.17 -4.95 -1.36
CA ASN A 548 -1.79 -5.32 -1.04
C ASN A 548 -1.57 -5.58 0.47
N PHE A 549 -2.23 -4.83 1.35
CA PHE A 549 -2.14 -5.04 2.80
C PHE A 549 -2.68 -6.40 3.24
N PHE A 550 -3.78 -6.85 2.63
CA PHE A 550 -4.33 -8.16 2.93
C PHE A 550 -3.59 -9.29 2.20
N ASP A 551 -3.04 -9.04 1.01
CA ASP A 551 -2.16 -9.98 0.28
C ASP A 551 -0.91 -10.33 1.10
N ALA A 552 -0.38 -9.37 1.85
CA ALA A 552 0.80 -9.54 2.70
C ALA A 552 0.54 -10.38 3.96
N TYR A 553 -0.72 -10.73 4.27
CA TYR A 553 -0.99 -11.47 5.50
C TYR A 553 -0.46 -12.91 5.43
N GLU A 554 0.38 -13.26 6.41
CA GLU A 554 0.66 -14.64 6.76
C GLU A 554 0.57 -14.87 8.28
N PRO A 555 0.26 -16.10 8.74
CA PRO A 555 0.15 -16.38 10.18
C PRO A 555 1.42 -16.02 10.95
N GLY A 556 1.30 -15.05 11.85
CA GLY A 556 2.40 -14.59 12.69
C GLY A 556 3.22 -13.45 12.11
N ILE A 557 2.84 -12.86 10.98
CA ILE A 557 3.41 -11.60 10.53
C ILE A 557 3.19 -10.49 11.57
N THR A 558 4.09 -9.51 11.63
CA THR A 558 3.86 -8.30 12.44
C THR A 558 3.08 -7.26 11.64
N LEU A 559 2.38 -6.36 12.34
CA LEU A 559 1.51 -5.39 11.68
C LEU A 559 2.24 -4.44 10.73
N SER A 560 3.43 -3.95 11.11
CA SER A 560 4.22 -3.10 10.22
C SER A 560 4.78 -3.85 9.02
N GLN A 561 5.14 -5.13 9.15
CA GLN A 561 5.56 -5.95 8.00
C GLN A 561 4.47 -6.05 6.94
N MET A 562 3.21 -6.29 7.34
CA MET A 562 2.08 -6.27 6.40
C MET A 562 1.99 -4.95 5.63
N LEU A 563 2.18 -3.81 6.31
CA LEU A 563 2.12 -2.49 5.66
C LEU A 563 3.33 -2.23 4.75
N MET A 564 4.54 -2.59 5.18
CA MET A 564 5.76 -2.41 4.38
C MET A 564 5.72 -3.27 3.12
N GLU A 565 5.31 -4.54 3.22
CA GLU A 565 5.11 -5.41 2.05
C GLU A 565 4.07 -4.83 1.10
N ALA A 566 2.98 -4.26 1.65
CA ALA A 566 1.96 -3.62 0.83
C ALA A 566 2.47 -2.40 0.06
N GLN A 567 3.27 -1.55 0.72
CA GLN A 567 3.90 -0.37 0.14
C GLN A 567 4.94 -0.76 -0.92
N ASN A 568 5.77 -1.77 -0.63
CA ASN A 568 6.76 -2.29 -1.56
C ASN A 568 6.09 -2.89 -2.81
N ALA A 569 5.04 -3.69 -2.64
CA ALA A 569 4.25 -4.22 -3.75
C ALA A 569 3.59 -3.10 -4.55
N TYR A 570 3.10 -2.05 -3.87
CA TYR A 570 2.49 -0.90 -4.52
C TYR A 570 3.50 -0.15 -5.41
N LEU A 571 4.69 0.16 -4.87
CA LEU A 571 5.80 0.76 -5.62
C LEU A 571 6.19 -0.09 -6.84
N ASN A 572 6.22 -1.41 -6.68
CA ASN A 572 6.64 -2.34 -7.72
C ASN A 572 5.64 -2.42 -8.88
N ASP A 573 4.36 -2.56 -8.56
CA ASP A 573 3.31 -2.86 -9.54
C ASP A 573 2.68 -1.61 -10.14
N VAL A 574 2.58 -0.55 -9.34
CA VAL A 574 2.04 0.74 -9.74
C VAL A 574 3.19 1.63 -10.26
N TRP A 575 2.89 2.88 -10.58
CA TRP A 575 3.91 3.91 -10.74
C TRP A 575 4.30 4.47 -9.36
N LYS A 576 5.36 5.29 -9.32
CA LYS A 576 5.84 5.94 -8.08
C LYS A 576 4.87 7.03 -7.62
N ASP A 577 3.72 6.60 -7.10
CA ASP A 577 2.67 7.45 -6.61
C ASP A 577 2.96 7.88 -5.16
N CYS A 578 3.64 9.02 -5.06
CA CYS A 578 3.98 9.69 -3.82
C CYS A 578 2.74 10.02 -2.97
N LEU A 579 1.58 10.28 -3.59
CA LEU A 579 0.39 10.66 -2.83
C LEU A 579 -0.14 9.49 -1.99
N THR A 580 -0.44 8.34 -2.60
CA THR A 580 -1.01 7.21 -1.86
C THR A 580 -0.02 6.58 -0.88
N LEU A 581 1.27 6.50 -1.23
CA LEU A 581 2.27 5.93 -0.32
C LEU A 581 2.45 6.77 0.95
N GLU A 582 2.42 8.10 0.82
CA GLU A 582 2.66 9.01 1.94
C GLU A 582 1.42 9.26 2.79
N GLU A 583 0.21 9.21 2.21
CA GLU A 583 -1.02 9.53 2.97
C GLU A 583 -1.46 8.38 3.90
N PHE A 584 -1.09 7.13 3.62
CA PHE A 584 -1.51 5.96 4.40
C PHE A 584 -0.65 5.76 5.65
N ASN A 585 -1.25 5.97 6.82
CA ASN A 585 -0.56 5.92 8.11
C ASN A 585 -1.09 4.77 8.99
N LEU A 586 -0.19 4.08 9.69
CA LEU A 586 -0.52 3.08 10.71
C LEU A 586 -0.71 3.74 12.08
N LEU A 587 -1.95 3.76 12.57
CA LEU A 587 -2.24 4.07 13.98
C LEU A 587 -2.32 2.78 14.77
N GLY A 588 -1.26 2.43 15.47
CA GLY A 588 -1.11 1.17 16.19
C GLY A 588 0.36 0.88 16.50
N ASP A 589 0.58 -0.25 17.17
CA ASP A 589 1.92 -0.75 17.46
C ASP A 589 2.51 -1.47 16.23
N PRO A 590 3.66 -1.03 15.67
CA PRO A 590 4.25 -1.65 14.49
C PRO A 590 4.73 -3.08 14.74
N SER A 591 5.13 -3.39 15.98
CA SER A 591 5.66 -4.69 16.38
C SER A 591 4.54 -5.66 16.77
N LEU A 592 3.27 -5.24 16.70
CA LEU A 592 2.12 -6.04 17.11
C LEU A 592 2.15 -7.40 16.41
N LYS A 593 2.22 -8.48 17.19
CA LYS A 593 2.09 -9.83 16.67
C LYS A 593 0.63 -10.07 16.30
N ILE A 594 0.34 -10.15 15.01
CA ILE A 594 -1.03 -10.34 14.53
C ILE A 594 -1.57 -11.69 15.02
N GLY A 595 -2.73 -11.64 15.68
CA GLY A 595 -3.33 -12.81 16.34
C GLY A 595 -2.76 -13.16 17.71
N GLY A 596 -1.74 -12.44 18.21
CA GLY A 596 -1.13 -12.64 19.53
C GLY A 596 -0.04 -13.72 19.60
N TYR A 597 0.67 -13.78 20.73
CA TYR A 597 1.76 -14.73 20.96
C TYR A 597 1.25 -16.12 21.43
N PRO A 598 1.87 -17.22 20.95
CA PRO A 598 1.55 -18.60 21.37
C PRO A 598 1.67 -18.92 22.86
#